data_AF-A0A550HAP4-F1
#
_entry.id   AF-A0A550HAP4-F1
#
_cell.length_a   1.000
_cell.length_b   1.000
_cell.length_c   1.000
_cell.angle_alpha   90.00
_cell.angle_beta   90.00
_cell.angle_gamma   90.00
#
_symmetry.space_group_name_H-M   'P 1'
#
loop_
_entity.id
_entity.type
_entity.pdbx_description
1 polymer ?
#
loop_
_entity_poly.entity_id
_entity_poly.type
_entity_poly.pdbx_seq_one_letter_code
_entity_poly.pdbx_strand_id
1 'polypeptide(L)' 'MFQETSIYSRLVAERGDIPQQVRGEAERVRRDLEQVMRSPSASGLSAQPIPAGPITSSSTR' A
#
# COMPACT_ATOMS: atom_id res chain seq x y z
N MET A 1 15.18 -17.30 -45.75
CA MET A 1 15.87 -17.09 -44.46
C MET A 1 14.80 -16.93 -43.40
N PHE A 2 14.71 -17.85 -42.44
CA PHE A 2 13.75 -17.78 -41.34
C PHE A 2 14.21 -16.67 -40.39
N GLN A 3 13.67 -15.47 -40.58
CA GLN A 3 13.69 -14.45 -39.54
C GLN A 3 12.66 -14.90 -38.50
N GLU A 4 12.99 -15.93 -37.71
CA GLU A 4 12.14 -16.30 -36.59
C GLU A 4 12.12 -15.12 -35.63
N THR A 5 11.03 -14.35 -35.68
CA THR A 5 10.69 -13.39 -34.64
C THR A 5 10.90 -14.09 -33.32
N SER A 6 11.84 -13.59 -32.52
CA SER A 6 12.21 -14.22 -31.25
C SER A 6 10.94 -14.53 -30.46
N ILE A 7 10.91 -15.67 -29.76
CA ILE A 7 9.73 -16.09 -28.97
C ILE A 7 9.24 -14.93 -28.10
N TYR A 8 10.17 -14.15 -27.54
CA TYR A 8 9.88 -12.94 -26.79
C TYR A 8 9.11 -11.89 -27.60
N SER A 9 9.61 -11.50 -28.78
CA SER A 9 8.96 -10.53 -29.66
C SER A 9 7.56 -10.97 -30.09
N ARG A 10 7.35 -12.28 -30.31
CA ARG A 10 6.04 -12.82 -30.66
C ARG A 10 5.05 -12.74 -29.49
N LEU A 11 5.50 -13.08 -28.28
CA LEU A 11 4.71 -12.94 -27.07
C LEU A 11 4.29 -11.50 -26.82
N VAL A 12 5.21 -10.54 -27.02
CA VAL A 12 4.89 -9.11 -26.90
C VAL A 12 3.87 -8.67 -27.95
N ALA A 13 3.97 -9.15 -29.20
CA ALA A 13 3.01 -8.81 -30.25
C ALA A 13 1.60 -9.39 -30.00
N GLU A 14 1.51 -10.62 -29.48
CA GLU A 14 0.23 -11.30 -29.26
C GLU A 14 -0.44 -10.92 -27.93
N ARG A 15 0.35 -10.64 -26.88
CA ARG A 15 -0.14 -10.45 -25.50
C ARG A 15 0.20 -9.09 -24.90
N GLY A 16 0.97 -8.28 -25.61
CA GLY A 16 1.55 -7.04 -25.09
C GLY A 16 2.80 -7.28 -24.26
N ASP A 17 3.47 -6.19 -23.90
CA ASP A 17 4.69 -6.21 -23.08
C ASP A 17 4.34 -6.37 -21.58
N ILE A 18 3.92 -7.58 -21.21
CA ILE A 18 3.56 -7.93 -19.83
C ILE A 18 4.70 -7.65 -18.84
N PRO A 19 5.99 -7.97 -19.13
CA PRO A 19 7.08 -7.65 -18.22
C PRO A 19 7.19 -6.15 -17.91
N GLN A 20 7.05 -5.29 -18.92
CA GLN A 20 7.08 -3.85 -18.74
C GLN A 20 5.86 -3.35 -17.95
N GLN A 21 4.68 -3.89 -18.21
CA GLN A 21 3.46 -3.57 -17.46
C GLN A 21 3.60 -3.93 -15.98
N VAL A 22 4.06 -5.14 -15.66
CA VAL A 22 4.27 -5.59 -14.27
C VAL A 22 5.30 -4.71 -13.56
N ARG A 23 6.36 -4.28 -14.25
CA ARG A 23 7.34 -3.35 -13.68
C ARG A 23 6.69 -2.00 -13.32
N GLY A 24 5.83 -1.49 -14.20
CA GLY A 24 5.08 -0.26 -13.94
C GLY A 24 4.17 -0.39 -12.72
N GLU A 25 3.40 -1.48 -12.63
CA GLU A 25 2.51 -1.74 -11.50
C GLU A 25 3.26 -1.96 -10.18
N ALA A 26 4.36 -2.72 -10.21
CA ALA A 26 5.20 -2.93 -9.04
C ALA A 26 5.76 -1.60 -8.50
N GLU A 27 6.17 -0.69 -9.40
CA GLU A 27 6.65 0.63 -9.01
C GLU A 27 5.53 1.50 -8.41
N ARG A 28 4.32 1.44 -8.97
CA ARG A 28 3.15 2.13 -8.41
C ARG A 28 2.85 1.64 -7.00
N VAL A 29 2.70 0.33 -6.82
CA VAL A 29 2.42 -0.28 -5.51
C VAL A 29 3.51 0.06 -4.49
N ARG A 30 4.78 0.05 -4.90
CA ARG A 30 5.88 0.42 -4.02
C ARG A 30 5.76 1.87 -3.53
N ARG A 31 5.44 2.81 -4.42
CA ARG A 31 5.27 4.23 -4.06
C ARG A 31 4.07 4.44 -3.13
N ASP A 32 2.96 3.77 -3.41
CA ASP A 32 1.77 3.83 -2.56
C ASP A 32 2.08 3.30 -1.15
N LEU A 33 2.80 2.19 -1.07
CA LEU A 33 3.28 1.63 0.20
C LEU A 33 4.19 2.60 0.95
N GLU A 34 5.19 3.18 0.27
CA GLU A 34 6.09 4.18 0.86
C GLU A 34 5.32 5.40 1.37
N GLN A 35 4.28 5.86 0.66
CA GLN A 35 3.43 6.97 1.06
C GLN A 35 2.62 6.66 2.32
N VAL A 36 2.05 5.45 2.41
CA VAL A 36 1.34 5.00 3.62
C VAL A 36 2.30 4.92 4.79
N MET A 37 3.49 4.34 4.60
CA MET A 37 4.49 4.20 5.66
C MET A 37 5.11 5.53 6.11
N ARG A 38 5.22 6.51 5.20
CA ARG A 38 5.75 7.85 5.49
C ARG A 38 4.70 8.77 6.16
N SER A 39 3.42 8.40 6.18
CA SER A 39 2.40 9.22 6.83
C SER A 39 2.66 9.35 8.33
N PRO A 40 2.68 10.58 8.89
CA PRO A 40 3.06 10.84 10.29
C PRO A 40 2.07 10.32 11.35
N SER A 41 1.00 9.62 10.95
CA SER A 41 0.01 9.06 11.89
C SER A 41 0.56 7.93 12.78
N ALA A 42 1.72 7.36 12.46
CA ALA A 42 2.41 6.42 13.36
C ALA A 42 3.05 7.09 14.60
N SER A 43 3.18 8.43 14.62
CA SER A 43 3.65 9.18 15.81
C SER A 43 2.51 9.69 16.71
N GLY A 44 1.25 9.43 16.36
CA GLY A 44 0.06 9.95 17.07
C GLY A 44 -0.58 9.00 18.08
N LEU A 45 -0.02 7.81 18.32
CA LEU A 45 -0.47 6.92 19.40
C LEU A 45 -0.06 7.41 20.80
N SER A 46 0.25 8.70 20.96
CA SER A 46 0.26 9.34 22.28
C SER A 46 -1.15 9.21 22.86
N ALA A 47 -1.30 8.22 23.72
CA ALA A 47 -2.49 7.88 24.48
C ALA A 47 -3.29 9.13 24.83
N GLN A 48 -4.43 9.31 24.19
CA GLN A 48 -5.37 10.32 24.61
C GLN A 48 -5.86 9.93 26.01
N PRO A 49 -5.64 10.74 27.06
CA PRO A 49 -6.20 10.44 28.36
C PRO A 49 -7.71 10.53 28.21
N ILE A 50 -8.38 9.40 28.40
CA ILE A 50 -9.84 9.36 28.48
C ILE A 50 -10.22 10.32 29.63
N PRO A 51 -11.03 11.37 29.41
CA PRO A 51 -11.48 12.19 30.52
C PRO A 51 -12.32 11.31 31.44
N ALA A 52 -11.79 11.02 32.62
CA ALA A 52 -12.52 10.34 33.68
C ALA A 52 -13.76 11.17 34.00
N GLY A 53 -14.92 10.71 33.50
CA GLY A 53 -16.21 11.26 33.91
C GLY A 53 -16.38 11.11 35.42
N PRO A 54 -17.11 12.01 36.07
CA PRO A 54 -17.22 12.02 37.52
C PRO A 54 -18.00 10.78 37.97
N ILE A 55 -17.31 9.81 38.57
CA ILE A 55 -17.95 8.77 39.37
C ILE A 55 -18.43 9.40 40.68
N THR A 56 -19.52 10.15 40.65
CA THR A 56 -20.25 10.45 41.88
C THR A 56 -21.08 9.23 42.25
N SER A 57 -20.42 8.23 42.84
CA SER A 57 -21.11 7.23 43.64
C SER A 57 -21.45 7.86 44.99
N SER A 58 -22.50 8.68 45.05
CA SER A 58 -23.13 9.04 46.32
C SER A 58 -24.05 7.89 46.72
N SER A 59 -23.49 6.88 47.39
CA SER A 59 -24.24 5.79 48.01
C SER A 59 -23.94 5.76 49.51
N THR A 60 -24.94 6.19 50.29
CA THR A 60 -25.38 5.59 51.56
C THR A 60 -24.37 5.45 52.71
N ARG A 61 -24.50 6.29 53.75
CA ARG A 61 -24.97 5.92 55.11
C ARG A 61 -24.87 7.09 56.09
#